data_AF-A0A165T7Z4-F1
#
_entry.id   AF-A0A165T7Z4-F1
#
_cell.length_a   1.000
_cell.length_b   1.000
_cell.length_c   1.000
_cell.angle_alpha   90.00
_cell.angle_beta   90.00
_cell.angle_gamma   90.00
#
_symmetry.space_group_name_H-M   'P 1'
#
loop_
_entity.id
_entity.type
_entity.pdbx_description
1 polymer ?
#
loop_
_entity_poly.entity_id
_entity_poly.type
_entity_poly.pdbx_seq_one_letter_code
_entity_poly.pdbx_strand_id
1 'polypeptide(L)'
;MMQLFDHAMTSIFDSKEQRKRAGEMNEKYELALREAFGSDILRMSYVRVLATSPQKQGRGYGSALMAAVNTKADSLGCASWLLSSNVANTAFYESCGFVGVKEIMIGDDNPTWTQPPFPILIMVRPTHSQLSFDASKEKLSMTMLEHSPGL
;
A
#
# COMPACT_ATOMS: atom_id res chain seq x y z
N MET A 1 9.75 18.62 0.35
CA MET A 1 9.96 19.65 -0.71
C MET A 1 9.53 19.18 -2.11
N MET A 2 9.56 17.88 -2.42
CA MET A 2 9.20 17.34 -3.75
C MET A 2 7.75 16.79 -3.87
N GLN A 3 6.87 17.07 -2.90
CA GLN A 3 5.42 16.87 -3.07
C GLN A 3 4.74 18.03 -3.83
N LEU A 4 5.48 19.12 -4.08
CA LEU A 4 4.98 20.32 -4.73
C LEU A 4 5.02 20.22 -6.27
N PHE A 5 5.91 19.43 -6.87
CA PHE A 5 6.11 19.46 -8.34
C PHE A 5 5.04 18.70 -9.15
N ASP A 6 4.49 17.60 -8.63
CA ASP A 6 3.36 16.89 -9.29
C ASP A 6 2.01 17.60 -9.10
N HIS A 7 1.89 18.50 -8.11
CA HIS A 7 0.68 19.29 -7.85
C HIS A 7 0.74 20.69 -8.51
N ALA A 8 1.95 21.25 -8.69
CA ALA A 8 2.14 22.60 -9.23
C ALA A 8 1.86 22.71 -10.73
N MET A 9 1.96 21.61 -11.50
CA MET A 9 1.65 21.62 -12.95
C MET A 9 0.18 21.35 -13.27
N THR A 10 -0.57 20.69 -12.37
CA THR A 10 -1.97 20.29 -12.54
C THR A 10 -2.97 21.25 -11.90
N SER A 11 -2.54 22.05 -10.92
CA SER A 11 -3.44 22.82 -10.05
C SER A 11 -4.13 24.05 -10.65
N ILE A 12 -3.67 24.61 -11.78
CA ILE A 12 -4.27 25.86 -12.33
C ILE A 12 -5.54 25.59 -13.16
N PHE A 13 -5.79 24.35 -13.57
CA PHE A 13 -6.91 23.97 -14.44
C PHE A 13 -8.00 23.16 -13.73
N ASP A 14 -7.82 22.82 -12.46
CA ASP A 14 -8.79 22.04 -11.72
C ASP A 14 -10.08 22.83 -11.46
N SER A 15 -11.23 22.17 -11.66
CA SER A 15 -12.52 22.66 -11.20
C SER A 15 -12.62 22.65 -9.67
N LYS A 16 -13.62 23.36 -9.11
CA LYS A 16 -13.92 23.31 -7.66
C LYS A 16 -14.17 21.88 -7.19
N GLU A 17 -14.85 21.09 -8.02
CA GLU A 17 -15.15 19.69 -7.74
C GLU A 17 -13.88 18.83 -7.73
N GLN A 18 -12.99 18.99 -8.72
CA GLN A 18 -11.70 18.27 -8.74
C GLN A 18 -10.86 18.56 -7.49
N ARG A 19 -10.79 19.82 -7.06
CA ARG A 19 -10.10 20.19 -5.82
C ARG A 19 -10.74 19.56 -4.58
N LYS A 20 -12.06 19.56 -4.48
CA LYS A 20 -12.78 18.92 -3.36
C LYS A 20 -12.46 17.42 -3.29
N ARG A 21 -12.48 16.73 -4.43
CA ARG A 21 -12.17 15.29 -4.53
C ARG A 21 -10.71 14.98 -4.23
N ALA A 22 -9.78 15.82 -4.70
CA ALA A 22 -8.38 15.71 -4.33
C ALA A 22 -8.18 15.92 -2.82
N GLY A 23 -8.93 16.85 -2.20
CA GLY A 23 -8.95 17.08 -0.76
C GLY A 23 -9.39 15.85 0.02
N GLU A 24 -10.57 15.30 -0.29
CA GLU A 24 -11.09 14.07 0.32
C GLU A 24 -10.07 12.93 0.26
N MET A 25 -9.50 12.71 -0.94
CA MET A 25 -8.52 11.66 -1.16
C MET A 25 -7.24 11.87 -0.32
N ASN A 26 -6.72 13.10 -0.30
CA ASN A 26 -5.52 13.43 0.48
C ASN A 26 -5.76 13.26 1.98
N GLU A 27 -6.88 13.75 2.51
CA GLU A 27 -7.20 13.65 3.94
C GLU A 27 -7.30 12.19 4.39
N LYS A 28 -7.99 11.35 3.61
CA LYS A 28 -8.13 9.93 3.93
C LYS A 28 -6.81 9.16 3.78
N TYR A 29 -6.00 9.46 2.76
CA TYR A 29 -4.67 8.87 2.62
C TYR A 29 -3.77 9.22 3.80
N GLU A 30 -3.67 10.50 4.15
CA GLU A 30 -2.82 10.96 5.25
C GLU A 30 -3.23 10.31 6.58
N LEU A 31 -4.54 10.27 6.89
CA LEU A 31 -5.03 9.62 8.10
C LEU A 31 -4.70 8.12 8.11
N ALA A 32 -5.02 7.41 7.03
CA ALA A 32 -4.82 5.96 6.96
C ALA A 32 -3.34 5.56 6.96
N LEU A 33 -2.48 6.32 6.30
CA LEU A 33 -1.02 6.10 6.31
C LEU A 33 -0.42 6.38 7.68
N ARG A 34 -0.88 7.44 8.36
CA ARG A 34 -0.47 7.75 9.72
C ARG A 34 -0.89 6.66 10.70
N GLU A 35 -2.10 6.14 10.58
CA GLU A 35 -2.59 5.02 11.40
C GLU A 35 -1.84 3.71 11.11
N ALA A 36 -1.56 3.42 9.83
CA ALA A 36 -0.90 2.18 9.44
C ALA A 36 0.59 2.15 9.79
N PHE A 37 1.30 3.27 9.61
CA PHE A 37 2.77 3.30 9.63
C PHE A 37 3.37 4.35 10.56
N GLY A 38 2.60 5.31 11.08
CA GLY A 38 3.11 6.37 11.94
C GLY A 38 4.30 7.10 11.33
N SER A 39 5.38 7.26 12.11
CA SER A 39 6.62 7.88 11.65
C SER A 39 7.48 6.97 10.75
N ASP A 40 7.25 5.66 10.76
CA ASP A 40 8.09 4.70 10.03
C ASP A 40 7.97 4.87 8.51
N ILE A 41 6.85 5.40 8.04
CA ILE A 41 6.60 5.69 6.61
C ILE A 41 7.72 6.50 5.96
N LEU A 42 8.39 7.39 6.71
CA LEU A 42 9.50 8.22 6.22
C LEU A 42 10.75 7.41 5.86
N ARG A 43 10.84 6.16 6.33
CA ARG A 43 11.96 5.24 6.08
C ARG A 43 11.58 4.10 5.13
N MET A 44 10.35 4.09 4.61
CA MET A 44 9.85 3.02 3.74
C MET A 44 9.97 3.39 2.26
N SER A 45 10.12 2.38 1.41
CA SER A 45 10.07 2.53 -0.05
C SER A 45 8.61 2.59 -0.52
N TYR A 46 8.26 3.58 -1.33
CA TYR A 46 6.91 3.72 -1.88
C TYR A 46 6.87 3.31 -3.35
N VAL A 47 6.06 2.29 -3.67
CA VAL A 47 5.76 1.94 -5.07
C VAL A 47 4.59 2.80 -5.55
N ARG A 48 4.92 3.93 -6.19
CA ARG A 48 3.92 4.90 -6.66
C ARG A 48 3.15 4.43 -7.90
N VAL A 49 3.86 3.97 -8.93
CA VAL A 49 3.27 3.51 -10.19
C VAL A 49 3.98 2.25 -10.65
N LEU A 50 3.19 1.24 -11.01
CA LEU A 50 3.65 0.05 -11.72
C LEU A 50 2.70 -0.19 -12.90
N ALA A 51 3.25 -0.25 -14.10
CA ALA A 51 2.46 -0.46 -15.30
C ALA A 51 3.20 -1.38 -16.29
N THR A 52 2.42 -2.16 -17.02
CA THR A 52 2.89 -2.92 -18.18
C THR A 52 1.95 -2.64 -19.35
N SER A 53 2.52 -2.52 -20.56
CA SER A 53 1.72 -2.37 -21.78
C SER A 53 0.68 -3.51 -21.88
N PRO A 54 -0.58 -3.24 -22.25
CA PRO A 54 -1.62 -4.27 -22.34
C PRO A 54 -1.22 -5.46 -23.20
N GLN A 55 -0.54 -5.22 -24.34
CA GLN A 55 -0.09 -6.26 -25.27
C GLN A 55 1.05 -7.14 -24.70
N LYS A 56 1.61 -6.74 -23.56
CA LYS A 56 2.75 -7.38 -22.89
C LYS A 56 2.40 -7.91 -21.49
N GLN A 57 1.14 -7.78 -21.05
CA GLN A 57 0.66 -8.38 -19.80
C GLN A 57 0.69 -9.92 -19.85
N GLY A 58 0.68 -10.56 -18.67
CA GLY A 58 0.73 -12.02 -18.55
C GLY A 58 2.07 -12.66 -18.89
N ARG A 59 3.13 -11.87 -19.10
CA ARG A 59 4.48 -12.33 -19.47
C ARG A 59 5.52 -12.22 -18.34
N GLY A 60 5.08 -11.90 -17.12
CA GLY A 60 5.96 -11.75 -15.95
C GLY A 60 6.70 -10.41 -15.82
N TYR A 61 6.53 -9.45 -16.74
CA TYR A 61 7.22 -8.16 -16.66
C TYR A 61 6.88 -7.36 -15.40
N GLY A 62 5.62 -7.35 -14.97
CA GLY A 62 5.21 -6.68 -13.73
C GLY A 62 5.90 -7.28 -12.51
N SER A 63 5.94 -8.62 -12.42
CA SER A 63 6.64 -9.34 -11.36
C SER A 63 8.15 -9.09 -11.40
N ALA A 64 8.77 -9.05 -12.58
CA ALA A 64 10.19 -8.74 -12.72
C ALA A 64 10.53 -7.31 -12.25
N LEU A 65 9.70 -6.33 -12.60
CA LEU A 65 9.85 -4.95 -12.12
C LEU A 65 9.68 -4.87 -10.59
N MET A 66 8.63 -5.49 -10.05
CA MET A 66 8.40 -5.50 -8.61
C MET A 66 9.53 -6.20 -7.85
N ALA A 67 10.06 -7.31 -8.39
CA ALA A 67 11.22 -7.99 -7.82
C ALA A 67 12.45 -7.08 -7.75
N ALA A 68 12.75 -6.34 -8.82
CA ALA A 68 13.86 -5.40 -8.83
C ALA A 68 13.71 -4.28 -7.78
N VAL A 69 12.50 -3.74 -7.63
CA VAL A 69 12.19 -2.73 -6.60
C VAL A 69 12.32 -3.32 -5.19
N ASN A 70 11.78 -4.52 -4.96
CA ASN A 70 11.86 -5.20 -3.68
C ASN A 70 13.31 -5.54 -3.30
N THR A 71 14.12 -6.04 -4.24
CA THR A 71 15.56 -6.26 -4.01
C THR A 71 16.27 -4.97 -3.62
N LYS A 72 15.90 -3.83 -4.22
CA LYS A 72 16.47 -2.54 -3.84
C LYS A 72 16.06 -2.15 -2.41
N ALA A 73 14.79 -2.29 -2.04
CA ALA A 73 14.33 -2.03 -0.68
C ALA A 73 15.00 -2.94 0.36
N ASP A 74 15.14 -4.23 0.04
CA ASP A 74 15.83 -5.22 0.88
C ASP A 74 17.31 -4.84 1.09
N SER A 75 18.00 -4.40 0.04
CA SER A 75 19.39 -3.92 0.16
C SER A 75 19.55 -2.67 1.04
N LEU A 76 18.47 -1.90 1.21
CA LEU A 76 18.42 -0.73 2.07
C LEU A 76 17.88 -1.06 3.47
N GLY A 77 17.46 -2.30 3.70
CA GLY A 77 16.85 -2.71 4.97
C GLY A 77 15.53 -2.01 5.26
N CYS A 78 14.77 -1.59 4.25
CA CYS A 78 13.50 -0.89 4.43
C CYS A 78 12.30 -1.70 3.93
N ALA A 79 11.16 -1.53 4.61
CA ALA A 79 9.89 -2.07 4.15
C ALA A 79 9.43 -1.30 2.91
N SER A 80 8.61 -1.95 2.08
CA SER A 80 7.95 -1.32 0.93
C SER A 80 6.46 -1.20 1.15
N TRP A 81 5.82 -0.16 0.63
CA TRP A 81 4.36 -0.01 0.69
C TRP A 81 3.79 0.52 -0.63
N LEU A 82 2.48 0.32 -0.80
CA LEU A 82 1.71 0.80 -1.94
C LEU A 82 0.24 1.05 -1.58
N LEU A 83 -0.44 1.78 -2.45
CA LEU A 83 -1.90 1.93 -2.46
C LEU A 83 -2.43 1.18 -3.68
N SER A 84 -3.36 0.25 -3.49
CA SER A 84 -4.05 -0.47 -4.56
C SER A 84 -5.48 0.06 -4.69
N SER A 85 -5.78 0.72 -5.81
CA SER A 85 -7.11 1.26 -6.11
C SER A 85 -8.00 0.31 -6.89
N ASN A 86 -7.56 -0.92 -7.11
CA ASN A 86 -8.29 -1.94 -7.84
C ASN A 86 -8.09 -3.29 -7.14
N VAL A 87 -9.18 -3.83 -6.60
CA VAL A 87 -9.19 -5.12 -5.89
C VAL A 87 -8.67 -6.26 -6.77
N ALA A 88 -8.82 -6.17 -8.10
CA ALA A 88 -8.27 -7.16 -9.02
C ALA A 88 -6.73 -7.25 -8.98
N ASN A 89 -6.03 -6.21 -8.49
CA ASN A 89 -4.58 -6.21 -8.36
C ASN A 89 -4.09 -6.85 -7.05
N THR A 90 -4.97 -7.08 -6.06
CA THR A 90 -4.57 -7.53 -4.72
C THR A 90 -3.79 -8.84 -4.78
N ALA A 91 -4.30 -9.84 -5.50
CA ALA A 91 -3.62 -11.14 -5.65
C ALA A 91 -2.23 -11.01 -6.31
N PHE A 92 -2.07 -10.07 -7.24
CA PHE A 92 -0.76 -9.79 -7.84
C PHE A 92 0.23 -9.24 -6.81
N TYR A 93 -0.19 -8.27 -5.99
CA TYR A 93 0.69 -7.71 -4.95
C TYR A 93 0.99 -8.72 -3.83
N GLU A 94 0.01 -9.53 -3.44
CA GLU A 94 0.20 -10.65 -2.50
C GLU A 94 1.24 -11.64 -3.01
N SER A 95 1.19 -12.00 -4.30
CA SER A 95 2.21 -12.85 -4.91
C SER A 95 3.63 -12.23 -4.91
N CYS A 96 3.73 -10.92 -4.71
CA CYS A 96 4.99 -10.18 -4.55
C CYS A 96 5.41 -9.99 -3.08
N GLY A 97 4.67 -10.57 -2.13
CA GLY A 97 4.95 -10.51 -0.69
C GLY A 97 4.35 -9.32 0.04
N PHE A 98 3.40 -8.59 -0.57
CA PHE A 98 2.66 -7.54 0.12
C PHE A 98 1.45 -8.11 0.86
N VAL A 99 1.09 -7.49 1.99
CA VAL A 99 -0.12 -7.80 2.75
C VAL A 99 -0.94 -6.54 2.97
N GLY A 100 -2.27 -6.65 2.92
CA GLY A 100 -3.17 -5.53 3.21
C GLY A 100 -3.14 -5.18 4.70
N VAL A 101 -3.02 -3.89 5.02
CA VAL A 101 -2.95 -3.38 6.41
C VAL A 101 -4.03 -2.37 6.75
N LYS A 102 -4.59 -1.69 5.75
CA LYS A 102 -5.65 -0.71 5.94
C LYS A 102 -6.45 -0.56 4.65
N GLU A 103 -7.76 -0.44 4.78
CA GLU A 103 -8.65 -0.10 3.67
C GLU A 103 -9.32 1.24 3.96
N ILE A 104 -9.51 2.05 2.92
CA ILE A 104 -10.30 3.29 2.97
C ILE A 104 -11.29 3.32 1.81
N MET A 105 -12.42 3.98 2.03
CA MET A 105 -13.44 4.20 1.00
C MET A 105 -13.32 5.61 0.44
N ILE A 106 -13.32 5.76 -0.88
CA ILE A 106 -13.29 7.06 -1.57
C ILE A 106 -14.64 7.28 -2.26
N GLY A 107 -15.19 8.49 -2.14
CA GLY A 107 -16.46 8.90 -2.72
C GLY A 107 -17.70 8.62 -1.85
N ASP A 108 -17.52 8.26 -0.57
CA ASP A 108 -18.62 8.07 0.40
C ASP A 108 -19.06 9.38 1.08
N ASP A 109 -18.27 10.45 0.99
CA ASP A 109 -18.53 11.77 1.59
C ASP A 109 -18.63 12.89 0.54
N ASN A 110 -19.16 12.56 -0.64
CA ASN A 110 -19.36 13.54 -1.70
C ASN A 110 -20.77 13.49 -2.31
N PRO A 111 -21.67 14.44 -1.98
CA PRO A 111 -23.05 14.42 -2.45
C PRO A 111 -23.21 14.61 -3.96
N THR A 112 -22.18 15.11 -4.66
CA THR A 112 -22.16 15.22 -6.12
C THR A 112 -21.65 13.95 -6.80
N TRP A 113 -21.12 12.98 -6.06
CA TRP A 113 -20.68 11.69 -6.57
C TRP A 113 -21.87 10.73 -6.69
N THR A 114 -22.10 10.25 -7.90
CA THR A 114 -23.25 9.38 -8.23
C THR A 114 -22.89 7.92 -8.45
N GLN A 115 -21.61 7.59 -8.35
CA GLN A 115 -21.13 6.21 -8.46
C GLN A 115 -20.96 5.60 -7.07
N PRO A 116 -20.83 4.27 -6.96
CA PRO A 116 -20.47 3.64 -5.69
C PRO A 116 -19.13 4.18 -5.17
N PRO A 117 -18.95 4.30 -3.85
CA PRO A 117 -17.63 4.46 -3.26
C PRO A 117 -16.74 3.27 -3.66
N PHE A 118 -15.44 3.52 -3.79
CA PHE A 118 -14.49 2.48 -4.15
C PHE A 118 -13.40 2.33 -3.08
N PRO A 119 -12.96 1.09 -2.79
CA PRO A 119 -11.94 0.85 -1.79
C PRO A 119 -10.55 1.15 -2.34
N ILE A 120 -9.70 1.70 -1.48
CA ILE A 120 -8.25 1.75 -1.66
C ILE A 120 -7.63 0.90 -0.56
N LEU A 121 -6.87 -0.12 -0.96
CA LEU A 121 -6.15 -0.99 -0.03
C LEU A 121 -4.71 -0.51 0.11
N ILE A 122 -4.31 -0.17 1.33
CA ILE A 122 -2.92 0.08 1.71
C ILE A 122 -2.27 -1.28 1.98
N MET A 123 -1.17 -1.55 1.27
CA MET A 123 -0.44 -2.81 1.41
C MET A 123 1.01 -2.56 1.77
N VAL A 124 1.59 -3.45 2.56
CA VAL A 124 2.99 -3.40 2.99
C VAL A 124 3.69 -4.71 2.70
N ARG A 125 4.94 -4.63 2.24
CA ARG A 125 5.91 -5.72 2.27
C ARG A 125 6.91 -5.40 3.38
N PRO A 126 6.84 -6.09 4.53
CA PRO A 126 7.74 -5.84 5.66
C PRO A 126 9.20 -6.15 5.31
N THR A 127 10.12 -5.64 6.13
CA THR A 127 11.55 -6.01 6.01
C THR A 127 11.75 -7.50 6.32
N HIS A 128 12.80 -8.09 5.75
CA HIS A 128 13.23 -9.44 6.13
C HIS A 128 13.45 -9.59 7.65
N SER A 129 13.95 -8.54 8.32
CA SER A 129 14.10 -8.51 9.78
C SER A 129 12.75 -8.59 10.51
N GLN A 130 11.74 -7.85 10.07
CA GLN A 130 10.40 -7.90 10.67
C GLN A 130 9.72 -9.26 10.44
N LEU A 131 9.83 -9.82 9.24
CA LEU A 131 9.33 -11.17 8.93
C LEU A 131 9.94 -12.25 9.84
N SER A 132 11.25 -12.16 10.10
CA SER A 132 11.95 -13.12 10.97
C SER A 132 11.54 -13.00 12.44
N PHE A 133 11.22 -11.79 12.90
CA PHE A 133 10.79 -11.53 14.27
C PHE A 133 9.36 -12.03 14.51
N ASP A 134 8.44 -11.74 13.59
CA ASP A 134 7.04 -12.15 13.71
C ASP A 134 6.89 -13.68 13.61
N ALA A 135 7.61 -14.33 12.68
CA ALA A 135 7.62 -15.79 12.57
C ALA A 135 8.17 -16.48 13.84
N SER A 136 9.15 -15.86 14.50
CA SER A 136 9.67 -16.37 15.78
C SER A 136 8.65 -16.24 16.91
N LYS A 137 7.88 -15.16 16.92
CA LYS A 137 6.84 -14.89 17.93
C LYS A 137 5.63 -15.83 17.77
N GLU A 138 5.17 -16.07 16.54
CA GLU A 138 4.12 -17.05 16.27
C GLU A 138 4.54 -18.46 16.70
N LYS A 139 5.76 -18.88 16.35
CA LYS A 139 6.30 -20.19 16.74
C LYS A 139 6.36 -20.36 18.26
N LEU A 140 6.79 -19.33 18.99
CA LEU A 140 6.79 -19.33 20.46
C LEU A 140 5.36 -19.42 21.04
N SER A 141 4.40 -18.69 20.48
CA SER A 141 3.00 -18.74 20.94
C SER A 141 2.36 -20.11 20.71
N MET A 142 2.70 -20.78 19.60
CA MET A 142 2.19 -22.11 19.26
C MET A 142 2.77 -23.19 20.17
N THR A 143 4.07 -23.12 20.50
CA THR A 143 4.72 -24.02 21.46
C THR A 143 4.18 -23.88 22.88
N MET A 144 3.75 -22.68 23.27
CA MET A 144 3.14 -22.41 24.59
C MET A 144 1.70 -22.92 24.70
N LEU A 145 0.99 -23.09 23.58
CA LEU A 145 -0.35 -23.69 23.55
C LEU A 145 -0.32 -25.22 23.60
N GLU A 146 0.73 -25.86 23.07
CA GLU A 146 0.89 -27.33 23.11
C GLU A 146 1.33 -27.86 24.49
N HIS A 147 1.81 -27.00 25.40
CA HIS A 147 2.27 -27.37 26.74
C HIS A 147 1.26 -27.06 27.86
N SER A 148 0.00 -26.77 27.56
CA SER A 148 -1.03 -26.66 28.59
C SER A 148 -1.48 -28.06 29.02
N PRO A 149 -1.12 -28.57 30.22
CA PRO A 149 -1.63 -29.84 30.69
C PRO A 149 -3.12 -29.65 30.95
N GLY A 150 -3.96 -30.49 30.34
CA GLY A 150 -5.39 -30.52 30.61
C GLY A 150 -5.64 -30.62 32.11
N LEU A 151 -6.41 -29.66 32.62
CA LEU A 151 -6.96 -29.61 33.97
C LEU A 151 -8.47 -29.85 33.88
#